data_AF-A0A087LXT0-F1
#
_entry.id   AF-A0A087LXT0-F1
#
_cell.length_a   1.000
_cell.length_b   1.000
_cell.length_c   1.000
_cell.angle_alpha   90.00
_cell.angle_beta   90.00
_cell.angle_gamma   90.00
#
_symmetry.space_group_name_H-M   'P 1'
#
loop_
_entity.id
_entity.type
_entity.pdbx_description
1 polymer ?
#
loop_
_entity_poly.entity_id
_entity_poly.type
_entity_poly.pdbx_seq_one_letter_code
_entity_poly.pdbx_strand_id
1 'polypeptide(L)' 'MTDDDLTYEELETLARFGSLDQPTDVDPQHFAKPLSLALIEQKEGGPALTTAGREHLTRKEDRGRLLR' A
#
# COMPACT_ATOMS: atom_id res chain seq x y z
N MET A 1 16.06 -8.40 -1.02
CA MET A 1 14.90 -7.49 -1.10
C MET A 1 14.62 -7.35 -2.58
N THR A 2 13.52 -7.91 -3.06
CA THR A 2 13.12 -7.76 -4.45
C THR A 2 12.68 -6.31 -4.66
N ASP A 3 12.79 -5.80 -5.89
CA ASP A 3 12.42 -4.41 -6.20
C ASP A 3 10.96 -4.10 -5.82
N ASP A 4 10.11 -5.12 -5.80
CA ASP A 4 8.70 -5.06 -5.40
C ASP A 4 8.47 -4.98 -3.88
N ASP A 5 9.50 -5.15 -3.04
CA ASP A 5 9.35 -5.04 -1.59
C ASP A 5 9.18 -3.58 -1.17
N LEU A 6 8.00 -3.26 -0.63
CA LEU A 6 7.75 -2.01 0.08
C LEU A 6 8.45 -1.99 1.45
N THR A 7 8.93 -0.81 1.87
CA THR A 7 9.40 -0.56 3.24
C THR A 7 8.24 -0.64 4.23
N TYR A 8 8.57 -0.57 5.54
CA TYR A 8 7.54 -0.54 6.58
C TYR A 8 6.63 0.68 6.42
N GLU A 9 7.20 1.85 6.17
CA GLU A 9 6.49 3.12 6.01
C GLU A 9 5.60 3.11 4.76
N GLU A 10 6.10 2.58 3.64
CA GLU A 10 5.33 2.44 2.41
C GLU A 10 4.18 1.43 2.55
N LEU A 11 4.39 0.33 3.30
CA LEU A 11 3.34 -0.62 3.65
C LEU A 11 2.27 0.00 4.54
N GLU A 12 2.67 0.80 5.52
CA GLU A 12 1.74 1.52 6.39
C GLU A 12 0.92 2.52 5.59
N THR A 13 1.56 3.28 4.69
CA THR A 13 0.86 4.17 3.75
C THR A 13 -0.14 3.40 2.91
N LEU A 14 0.25 2.27 2.31
CA LEU A 14 -0.64 1.43 1.51
C LEU A 14 -1.84 0.93 2.32
N ALA A 15 -1.62 0.49 3.56
CA ALA A 15 -2.67 -0.01 4.44
C ALA A 15 -3.71 1.08 4.78
N ARG A 16 -3.29 2.33 4.96
CA ARG A 16 -4.21 3.46 5.23
C ARG A 16 -5.20 3.70 4.09
N PHE A 17 -4.80 3.49 2.83
CA PHE A 17 -5.70 3.60 1.67
C PHE A 17 -6.75 2.47 1.60
N GLY A 18 -6.54 1.38 2.33
CA GLY A 18 -7.54 0.31 2.50
C GLY A 18 -8.54 0.56 3.61
N SER A 19 -8.35 1.60 4.42
CA SER A 19 -9.24 1.95 5.52
C SER A 19 -10.37 2.90 5.07
N LEU A 20 -11.45 2.96 5.87
CA LEU A 20 -12.56 3.90 5.63
C LEU A 20 -12.15 5.37 5.81
N ASP A 21 -11.08 5.62 6.54
CA ASP A 21 -10.54 6.95 6.82
C ASP A 21 -9.25 7.15 6.00
N GLN A 22 -9.42 7.38 4.70
CA GLN A 22 -8.28 7.57 3.81
C GLN A 22 -7.46 8.80 4.23
N PRO A 23 -6.12 8.72 4.16
CA PRO A 23 -5.27 9.81 4.59
C PRO A 23 -5.42 11.03 3.68
N THR A 24 -5.64 12.21 4.27
CA THR A 24 -5.72 13.49 3.53
C THR A 24 -4.36 14.09 3.23
N ASP A 25 -3.34 13.67 3.99
CA ASP A 25 -1.94 14.08 3.82
C ASP A 25 -1.07 12.83 3.86
N VAL A 26 -0.23 12.68 2.84
CA VAL A 26 0.66 11.53 2.68
C VAL A 26 2.00 12.05 2.22
N ASP A 27 3.06 11.59 2.88
CA ASP A 27 4.42 11.87 2.44
C ASP A 27 4.60 11.36 1.00
N PRO A 28 4.93 12.24 0.03
CA PRO A 28 5.14 11.85 -1.36
C PRO A 28 6.19 10.75 -1.53
N GLN A 29 7.16 10.66 -0.62
CA GLN A 29 8.21 9.62 -0.67
C GLN A 29 7.63 8.22 -0.42
N HIS A 30 6.76 8.08 0.58
CA HIS A 30 6.12 6.79 0.90
C HIS A 30 4.96 6.45 -0.05
N PHE A 31 4.49 7.44 -0.80
CA PHE A 31 3.42 7.28 -1.78
C PHE A 31 3.93 6.89 -3.19
N ALA A 32 5.14 7.32 -3.55
CA ALA A 32 5.69 7.16 -4.89
C ALA A 32 5.76 5.68 -5.31
N LYS A 33 6.31 4.80 -4.46
CA LYS A 33 6.49 3.39 -4.81
C LYS A 33 5.17 2.62 -4.91
N PRO A 34 4.21 2.73 -3.96
CA PRO A 34 2.87 2.17 -4.13
C PRO A 34 2.16 2.60 -5.43
N LEU A 35 2.35 3.85 -5.85
CA LEU A 35 1.82 4.36 -7.12
C LEU A 35 2.54 3.74 -8.32
N SER A 36 3.89 3.70 -8.31
CA SER A 36 4.69 3.10 -9.38
C SER A 36 4.42 1.60 -9.58
N LEU A 37 4.09 0.88 -8.51
CA LEU A 37 3.71 -0.53 -8.55
C LEU A 37 2.22 -0.77 -8.84
N ALA A 38 1.45 0.28 -9.14
CA ALA A 38 0.00 0.23 -9.35
C ALA A 38 -0.78 -0.42 -8.19
N LEU A 39 -0.26 -0.30 -6.97
CA LEU A 39 -0.94 -0.73 -5.73
C LEU A 39 -1.95 0.33 -5.27
N ILE A 40 -1.69 1.58 -5.62
CA ILE A 40 -2.61 2.72 -5.54
C ILE A 40 -2.79 3.29 -6.94
N GLU A 41 -4.00 3.75 -7.24
CA GLU A 41 -4.32 4.45 -8.49
C GLU A 41 -4.93 5.82 -8.20
N GLN A 42 -4.68 6.80 -9.08
CA GLN A 42 -5.33 8.11 -9.03
C GLN A 42 -6.69 8.03 -9.71
N LYS A 43 -7.76 8.37 -9.00
CA LYS A 43 -9.14 8.39 -9.51
C LYS A 43 -9.77 9.77 -9.36
N GLU A 44 -10.85 9.99 -10.11
CA GLU A 44 -11.71 11.15 -9.98
C GLU A 44 -12.41 11.06 -8.61
N GLY A 45 -11.84 11.71 -7.58
CA GLY A 45 -12.23 11.55 -6.17
C GLY A 45 -11.06 11.30 -5.21
N GLY A 46 -9.85 11.11 -5.73
CA GLY A 46 -8.64 10.93 -4.93
C GLY A 46 -7.96 9.58 -5.17
N PRO A 47 -6.82 9.34 -4.51
CA PRO A 47 -6.11 8.08 -4.66
C PRO A 47 -6.86 6.94 -3.99
N ALA A 48 -6.88 5.78 -4.65
CA ALA A 48 -7.59 4.61 -4.15
C ALA A 48 -6.73 3.35 -4.22
N LEU A 49 -6.94 2.46 -3.25
CA LEU A 49 -6.28 1.16 -3.21
C LEU A 49 -6.79 0.26 -4.35
N THR A 50 -5.88 -0.31 -5.14
CA THR A 50 -6.21 -1.25 -6.21
C THR A 50 -6.45 -2.65 -5.67
N THR A 51 -6.97 -3.56 -6.51
CA THR A 51 -7.04 -4.99 -6.15
C THR A 51 -5.66 -5.57 -5.89
N ALA A 52 -4.64 -5.19 -6.68
CA ALA A 52 -3.27 -5.61 -6.45
C ALA A 52 -2.72 -5.11 -5.11
N GLY A 53 -3.03 -3.86 -4.73
CA GLY A 53 -2.70 -3.31 -3.40
C GLY A 53 -3.29 -4.12 -2.24
N ARG A 54 -4.57 -4.51 -2.34
CA ARG A 54 -5.23 -5.37 -1.34
C ARG A 54 -4.60 -6.76 -1.23
N GLU A 55 -4.32 -7.39 -2.36
CA GLU A 55 -3.65 -8.70 -2.37
C GLU A 55 -2.24 -8.61 -1.77
N HIS A 56 -1.51 -7.53 -2.06
CA HIS A 56 -0.17 -7.31 -1.54
C HIS A 56 -0.17 -7.22 0.00
N LEU A 57 -1.13 -6.50 0.59
CA LEU A 57 -1.32 -6.43 2.04
C LEU A 57 -1.63 -7.81 2.64
N THR A 58 -2.58 -8.54 2.03
CA THR A 58 -2.99 -9.87 2.51
C THR A 58 -1.82 -10.87 2.52
N ARG A 59 -1.04 -10.92 1.44
CA ARG A 59 0.13 -11.82 1.33
C ARG A 59 1.20 -11.53 2.38
N LYS A 60 1.39 -10.26 2.77
CA LYS A 60 2.34 -9.86 3.81
C LYS A 60 1.84 -10.24 5.20
N GLU A 61 0.55 -10.09 5.48
CA GLU A 61 -0.05 -10.54 6.75
C GLU A 61 0.07 -12.05 6.95
N ASP A 62 -0.20 -12.84 5.90
CA ASP A 62 -0.07 -14.30 5.94
C ASP A 62 1.38 -14.74 6.16
N ARG A 63 2.34 -14.09 5.48
CA ARG A 63 3.78 -14.35 5.67
C ARG A 63 4.25 -13.98 7.09
N GLY A 64 3.68 -12.93 7.68
CA GLY A 64 3.94 -12.54 9.07
C GLY A 64 3.36 -13.52 10.09
N ARG A 65 2.24 -14.20 9.78
CA ARG A 65 1.65 -15.25 10.63
C ARG A 65 2.38 -16.59 10.55
N LEU A 66 2.92 -16.95 9.39
CA LEU A 66 3.67 -18.21 9.17
C LEU A 66 5.04 -18.26 9.88
N LEU A 67 5.56 -17.11 10.32
CA LEU A 67 6.87 -16.99 10.99
C LEU A 67 6.76 -16.78 12.51
N ARG A 68 5.58 -16.96 13.10
CA ARG A 68 5.33 -16.85 14.56
C ARG A 68 5.07 -18.21 15.20
#